data_AF-A0A533V685-F1
#
_entry.id   AF-A0A533V685-F1
#
_cell.length_a   1.000
_cell.length_b   1.000
_cell.length_c   1.000
_cell.angle_alpha   90.00
_cell.angle_beta   90.00
_cell.angle_gamma   90.00
#
_symmetry.space_group_name_H-M   'P 1'
#
loop_
_entity.id
_entity.type
_entity.pdbx_description
1 polymer ?
#
loop_
_entity_poly.entity_id
_entity_poly.type
_entity_poly.pdbx_seq_one_letter_code
_entity_poly.pdbx_strand_id
1 'polypeptide(L)'
;MLIDIKVTVKGEPDTVSFTRIYQFNDEIDYNILSNSIKTIKEKLVRKMRININEALYIYLEYIIDALHLHKRRREIIANASKILRPDQVMIGVPESLREIIFNIKIDSNQRRRIVIAEPISSTTYILAS
;
A
#
# COMPACT_ATOMS: atom_id res chain seq x y z
N MET A 1 -10.14 3.22 18.32
CA MET A 1 -10.17 4.07 17.11
C MET A 1 -10.68 3.22 15.98
N LEU A 2 -11.80 3.63 15.38
CA LEU A 2 -12.38 2.93 14.24
C LEU A 2 -11.79 3.53 12.96
N ILE A 3 -11.23 2.69 12.09
CA ILE A 3 -10.73 3.13 10.79
C ILE A 3 -11.41 2.33 9.67
N ASP A 4 -12.10 3.05 8.78
CA ASP A 4 -12.52 2.52 7.48
C ASP A 4 -11.58 3.05 6.38
N ILE A 5 -10.98 2.15 5.61
CA ILE A 5 -10.08 2.49 4.51
C ILE A 5 -10.60 1.88 3.21
N LYS A 6 -11.08 2.72 2.30
CA LYS A 6 -11.33 2.34 0.90
C LYS A 6 -10.08 2.63 0.07
N VAL A 7 -9.44 1.56 -0.39
CA VAL A 7 -8.23 1.63 -1.21
C VAL A 7 -8.57 1.34 -2.66
N THR A 8 -8.27 2.27 -3.54
CA THR A 8 -8.37 2.07 -4.99
C THR A 8 -6.98 2.05 -5.59
N VAL A 9 -6.66 0.98 -6.32
CA VAL A 9 -5.40 0.81 -7.03
C VAL A 9 -5.64 1.00 -8.52
N LYS A 10 -4.79 1.80 -9.16
CA LYS A 10 -4.74 1.95 -10.61
C LYS A 10 -3.34 1.58 -11.10
N GLY A 11 -3.28 0.76 -12.14
CA GLY A 11 -2.04 0.47 -12.86
C GLY A 11 -1.88 1.35 -14.08
N GLU A 12 -1.21 0.82 -15.10
CA GLU A 12 -1.12 1.42 -16.44
C GLU A 12 -2.51 1.58 -17.09
N PRO A 13 -2.66 2.47 -18.09
CA PRO A 13 -3.96 2.83 -18.68
C PRO A 13 -4.79 1.66 -19.22
N ASP A 14 -4.13 0.57 -19.60
CA ASP A 14 -4.71 -0.67 -20.13
C ASP A 14 -5.08 -1.68 -19.03
N THR A 15 -4.77 -1.39 -17.77
CA THR A 15 -5.09 -2.26 -16.62
C THR A 15 -6.40 -1.86 -15.94
N VAL A 16 -7.18 -2.87 -15.53
CA VAL A 16 -8.42 -2.63 -14.77
C VAL A 16 -8.08 -2.23 -13.34
N SER A 17 -8.59 -1.07 -12.92
CA SER A 17 -8.47 -0.62 -11.53
C SER A 17 -9.28 -1.53 -10.60
N PHE A 18 -8.76 -1.78 -9.40
CA PHE A 18 -9.49 -2.54 -8.39
C PHE A 18 -9.63 -1.75 -7.09
N THR A 19 -10.62 -2.13 -6.29
CA THR A 19 -10.89 -1.49 -4.99
C THR A 19 -10.98 -2.55 -3.90
N ARG A 20 -10.38 -2.25 -2.75
CA ARG A 20 -10.47 -3.02 -1.51
C ARG A 20 -11.01 -2.11 -0.40
N ILE A 21 -11.76 -2.69 0.52
CA ILE A 21 -12.25 -2.00 1.70
C ILE A 21 -11.69 -2.76 2.91
N TYR A 22 -11.08 -2.01 3.83
CA TYR A 22 -10.58 -2.52 5.09
C TYR A 22 -11.28 -1.78 6.22
N GLN A 23 -11.77 -2.52 7.20
CA GLN A 23 -12.45 -1.97 8.36
C GLN A 23 -11.71 -2.48 9.59
N PHE A 24 -11.31 -1.56 10.47
CA PHE A 24 -10.61 -1.85 11.71
C PHE A 24 -11.47 -1.32 12.85
N ASN A 25 -12.25 -2.21 13.44
CA ASN A 25 -13.22 -1.89 14.49
C ASN A 25 -12.65 -2.15 15.88
N ASP A 26 -11.83 -3.20 16.00
CA ASP A 26 -11.26 -3.65 17.26
C ASP A 26 -9.81 -4.17 17.09
N GLU A 27 -9.22 -4.61 18.20
CA GLU A 27 -7.86 -5.14 18.24
C GLU A 27 -7.67 -6.42 17.40
N ILE A 28 -8.73 -7.23 17.21
CA ILE A 28 -8.66 -8.48 16.44
C ILE A 28 -8.38 -8.15 14.98
N ASP A 29 -9.03 -7.13 14.41
CA ASP A 29 -8.78 -6.69 13.04
C ASP A 29 -7.30 -6.27 12.83
N TYR A 30 -6.73 -5.53 13.79
CA TYR A 30 -5.32 -5.14 13.76
C TYR A 30 -4.38 -6.35 13.90
N ASN A 31 -4.74 -7.33 14.73
CA ASN A 31 -3.95 -8.56 14.90
C ASN A 31 -3.94 -9.41 13.63
N ILE A 32 -5.06 -9.50 12.91
CA ILE A 32 -5.12 -10.20 11.61
C ILE A 32 -4.20 -9.53 10.58
N LEU A 33 -4.22 -8.21 10.51
CA LEU A 33 -3.31 -7.46 9.65
C LEU A 33 -1.85 -7.73 10.06
N SER A 34 -1.52 -7.58 11.35
CA SER A 34 -0.17 -7.77 11.87
C SER A 34 0.40 -9.17 11.53
N ASN A 35 -0.41 -10.22 11.67
CA ASN A 35 0.00 -11.58 11.31
C ASN A 35 0.25 -11.74 9.80
N SER A 36 -0.59 -11.13 8.97
CA SER A 36 -0.42 -11.13 7.52
C SER A 36 0.86 -10.41 7.12
N ILE A 37 1.10 -9.23 7.70
CA ILE A 37 2.31 -8.44 7.48
C ILE A 37 3.56 -9.17 7.93
N LYS A 38 3.54 -9.82 9.09
CA LYS A 38 4.67 -10.60 9.59
C LYS A 38 5.10 -11.65 8.57
N THR A 39 4.14 -12.40 8.03
CA THR A 39 4.39 -13.41 6.99
C THR A 39 4.99 -12.79 5.72
N ILE A 40 4.51 -11.62 5.29
CA ILE A 40 5.03 -10.91 4.12
C ILE A 40 6.45 -10.40 4.37
N LYS A 41 6.72 -9.83 5.54
CA LYS A 41 8.06 -9.37 5.94
C LYS A 41 9.05 -10.53 6.01
N GLU A 42 8.63 -11.69 6.51
CA GLU A 42 9.46 -12.91 6.49
C GLU A 42 9.81 -13.36 5.06
N LYS A 43 8.87 -13.28 4.11
CA LYS A 43 9.16 -13.53 2.69
C LYS A 43 10.23 -12.57 2.15
N LEU A 44 10.09 -11.27 2.45
CA LEU A 44 11.05 -10.25 2.03
C LEU A 44 12.46 -10.49 2.62
N VAL A 45 12.54 -10.87 3.90
CA VAL A 45 13.82 -11.24 4.55
C VAL A 45 14.47 -12.43 3.86
N ARG A 46 13.67 -13.41 3.42
CA ARG A 46 14.12 -14.56 2.62
C ARG A 46 14.41 -14.22 1.16
N LYS A 47 14.41 -12.94 0.78
CA LYS A 47 14.61 -12.44 -0.59
C LYS A 47 13.59 -12.98 -1.59
N MET A 48 12.41 -13.40 -1.12
CA MET A 48 11.29 -13.76 -1.98
C MET A 48 10.58 -12.49 -2.46
N ARG A 49 10.10 -12.54 -3.71
CA ARG A 49 9.31 -11.47 -4.31
C ARG A 49 7.84 -11.59 -3.91
N ILE A 50 7.24 -10.48 -3.51
CA ILE A 50 5.84 -10.43 -3.05
C ILE A 50 4.91 -10.00 -4.20
N ASN A 51 3.68 -10.50 -4.17
CA ASN A 51 2.67 -10.16 -5.17
C ASN A 51 1.98 -8.81 -4.86
N ILE A 52 1.10 -8.37 -5.76
CA ILE A 52 0.40 -7.07 -5.65
C ILE A 52 -0.46 -6.94 -4.38
N ASN A 53 -1.12 -8.00 -3.93
CA ASN A 53 -1.95 -7.95 -2.72
C ASN A 53 -1.07 -7.83 -1.48
N GLU A 54 0.06 -8.54 -1.45
CA GLU A 54 1.04 -8.46 -0.37
C GLU A 54 1.70 -7.07 -0.32
N ALA A 55 2.05 -6.50 -1.48
CA ALA A 55 2.54 -5.13 -1.57
C ALA A 55 1.51 -4.13 -1.04
N LEU A 56 0.23 -4.30 -1.39
CA LEU A 56 -0.86 -3.46 -0.90
C LEU A 56 -0.98 -3.52 0.64
N TYR A 57 -0.79 -4.70 1.25
CA TYR A 57 -0.76 -4.82 2.70
C TYR A 57 0.39 -4.07 3.34
N ILE A 58 1.59 -4.09 2.76
CA ILE A 58 2.72 -3.29 3.26
C ILE A 58 2.37 -1.79 3.23
N TYR A 59 1.76 -1.29 2.15
CA TYR A 59 1.31 0.11 2.10
C TYR A 59 0.16 0.40 3.08
N LEU A 60 -0.73 -0.56 3.31
CA LEU A 60 -1.81 -0.44 4.29
C LEU A 60 -1.28 -0.31 5.71
N GLU A 61 -0.32 -1.15 6.11
CA GLU A 61 0.38 -1.05 7.41
C GLU A 61 1.02 0.32 7.55
N TYR A 62 1.79 0.75 6.53
CA TYR A 62 2.44 2.05 6.54
C TYR A 62 1.45 3.22 6.75
N ILE A 63 0.30 3.17 6.09
CA ILE A 63 -0.74 4.20 6.25
C ILE A 63 -1.28 4.18 7.68
N ILE A 64 -1.60 3.00 8.23
CA ILE A 64 -2.13 2.87 9.59
C ILE A 64 -1.12 3.38 10.62
N ASP A 65 0.15 2.99 10.51
CA ASP A 65 1.22 3.47 11.38
C ASP A 65 1.40 4.99 11.30
N ALA A 66 1.35 5.54 10.08
CA ALA A 66 1.43 6.98 9.88
C ALA A 66 0.24 7.75 10.49
N LEU A 67 -0.96 7.15 10.48
CA LEU A 67 -2.14 7.73 11.14
C LEU A 67 -1.99 7.72 12.66
N HIS A 68 -1.53 6.61 13.24
CA HIS A 68 -1.25 6.49 14.68
C HIS A 68 -0.19 7.49 15.14
N LEU A 69 0.86 7.70 14.34
CA LEU A 69 1.92 8.66 14.62
C LEU A 69 1.56 10.11 14.25
N HIS A 70 0.31 10.36 13.85
CA HIS A 70 -0.20 11.68 13.45
C HIS A 70 0.65 12.37 12.36
N LYS A 71 1.27 11.59 11.47
CA LYS A 71 2.13 12.12 10.40
C LYS A 71 1.34 13.01 9.45
N ARG A 72 2.02 14.04 8.93
CA ARG A 72 1.43 14.95 7.95
C ARG A 72 1.33 14.25 6.59
N ARG A 73 0.25 14.52 5.84
CA ARG A 73 0.04 13.94 4.49
C ARG A 73 1.27 14.07 3.57
N ARG A 74 1.96 15.21 3.60
CA ARG A 74 3.17 15.45 2.78
C ARG A 74 4.31 14.50 3.14
N GLU A 75 4.52 14.24 4.43
CA GLU A 75 5.53 13.30 4.92
C GLU A 75 5.19 11.86 4.50
N ILE A 76 3.91 11.49 4.59
CA ILE A 76 3.43 10.17 4.17
C ILE A 76 3.74 9.91 2.70
N ILE A 77 3.40 10.87 1.83
CA ILE A 77 3.62 10.76 0.39
C ILE A 77 5.12 10.74 0.07
N ALA A 78 5.92 11.62 0.67
CA ALA A 78 7.35 11.76 0.38
C ALA A 78 8.17 10.51 0.78
N ASN A 79 7.69 9.71 1.73
CA ASN A 79 8.38 8.49 2.16
C ASN A 79 7.80 7.21 1.55
N ALA A 80 6.66 7.29 0.85
CA ALA A 80 6.00 6.11 0.32
C ALA A 80 6.85 5.35 -0.71
N SER A 81 7.59 6.05 -1.56
CA SER A 81 8.45 5.44 -2.58
C SER A 81 9.66 4.67 -2.03
N LYS A 82 9.93 4.80 -0.72
CA LYS A 82 11.04 4.13 -0.03
C LYS A 82 10.64 2.79 0.59
N ILE A 83 9.36 2.45 0.56
CA ILE A 83 8.80 1.32 1.31
C ILE A 83 9.13 -0.01 0.62
N LEU A 84 8.95 -0.08 -0.69
CA LEU A 84 9.25 -1.27 -1.49
C LEU A 84 10.12 -0.89 -2.67
N ARG A 85 11.18 -1.68 -2.88
CA ARG A 85 12.00 -1.59 -4.08
C ARG A 85 11.50 -2.52 -5.18
N PRO A 86 11.85 -2.27 -6.44
CA PRO A 86 11.38 -3.09 -7.57
C PRO A 86 11.85 -4.56 -7.48
N ASP A 87 13.02 -4.80 -6.90
CA ASP A 87 13.57 -6.17 -6.72
C ASP A 87 12.81 -7.01 -5.69
N GLN A 88 11.98 -6.37 -4.86
CA GLN A 88 11.24 -7.00 -3.76
C GLN A 88 9.84 -7.46 -4.15
N VAL A 89 9.35 -7.08 -5.33
CA VAL A 89 8.01 -7.42 -5.81
C VAL A 89 8.08 -8.30 -7.06
N MET A 90 6.99 -9.01 -7.35
CA MET A 90 6.87 -9.77 -8.60
C MET A 90 6.89 -8.84 -9.82
N ILE A 91 7.31 -9.38 -10.96
CA ILE A 91 7.28 -8.68 -12.25
C ILE A 91 5.84 -8.23 -12.54
N GLY A 92 5.67 -7.02 -13.10
CA GLY A 92 4.36 -6.45 -13.40
C GLY A 92 3.69 -5.75 -12.22
N VAL A 93 4.21 -5.89 -10.99
CA VAL A 93 3.63 -5.22 -9.80
C VAL A 93 3.81 -3.70 -9.85
N PRO A 94 5.00 -3.13 -10.15
CA PRO A 94 5.16 -1.68 -10.28
C PRO A 94 4.21 -1.06 -11.32
N GLU A 95 3.97 -1.76 -12.43
CA GLU A 95 3.10 -1.35 -13.53
C GLU A 95 1.61 -1.51 -13.18
N SER A 96 1.26 -2.53 -12.40
CA SER A 96 -0.11 -2.75 -11.94
C SER A 96 -0.50 -1.84 -10.74
N LEU A 97 0.48 -1.24 -10.08
CA LEU A 97 0.33 -0.48 -8.84
C LEU A 97 0.95 0.93 -9.01
N ARG A 98 0.52 1.64 -10.05
CA ARG A 98 1.01 2.99 -10.42
C ARG A 98 0.43 4.08 -9.54
N GLU A 99 -0.79 3.92 -9.06
CA GLU A 99 -1.43 4.84 -8.12
C GLU A 99 -2.19 4.05 -7.05
N ILE A 100 -1.98 4.40 -5.77
CA ILE A 100 -2.80 3.92 -4.66
C ILE A 100 -3.52 5.10 -4.04
N ILE A 101 -4.85 5.03 -4.01
CA ILE A 101 -5.72 6.04 -3.42
C ILE A 101 -6.31 5.47 -2.14
N PHE A 102 -5.91 6.03 -1.00
CA PHE A 102 -6.49 5.73 0.30
C PHE A 102 -7.55 6.78 0.64
N ASN A 103 -8.80 6.37 0.69
CA ASN A 103 -9.89 7.16 1.27
C ASN A 103 -10.16 6.62 2.67
N ILE A 104 -9.74 7.38 3.67
CA ILE A 104 -9.70 6.99 5.06
C ILE A 104 -10.77 7.76 5.82
N LYS A 105 -11.54 7.06 6.62
CA LYS A 105 -12.45 7.63 7.61
C LYS A 105 -12.01 7.13 8.98
N ILE A 106 -11.69 8.06 9.87
CA ILE A 106 -11.28 7.80 11.25
C ILE A 106 -12.40 8.30 12.14
N ASP A 107 -12.99 7.37 12.89
CA ASP A 107 -14.20 7.55 13.68
C ASP A 107 -15.31 8.25 12.85
N SER A 108 -16.20 9.02 13.47
CA SER A 108 -17.30 9.68 12.76
C SER A 108 -16.91 10.96 12.00
N ASN A 109 -15.79 11.61 12.36
CA ASN A 109 -15.58 13.02 12.05
C ASN A 109 -14.36 13.33 11.17
N GLN A 110 -13.39 12.42 11.03
CA GLN A 110 -12.17 12.72 10.26
C GLN A 110 -12.12 11.94 8.95
N ARG A 111 -12.07 12.65 7.84
CA ARG A 111 -11.84 12.07 6.51
C ARG A 111 -10.51 12.52 5.95
N ARG A 112 -9.70 11.59 5.46
CA ARG A 112 -8.43 11.86 4.82
C ARG A 112 -8.37 11.16 3.47
N ARG A 113 -7.88 11.86 2.46
CA ARG A 113 -7.53 11.28 1.17
C ARG A 113 -6.02 11.38 0.97
N ILE A 114 -5.38 10.23 0.78
CA ILE A 114 -3.95 10.10 0.51
C ILE A 114 -3.81 9.42 -0.85
N VAL A 115 -3.04 10.04 -1.73
CA VAL A 115 -2.73 9.51 -3.06
C VAL A 115 -1.23 9.30 -3.11
N ILE A 116 -0.84 8.07 -3.41
CA ILE A 116 0.55 7.69 -3.61
C ILE A 116 0.69 7.36 -5.10
N ALA A 117 1.41 8.20 -5.81
CA ALA A 117 1.75 7.99 -7.22
C ALA A 117 3.14 7.34 -7.32
N GLU A 118 3.27 6.40 -8.25
CA GLU A 118 4.48 5.61 -8.50
C GLU A 118 5.17 5.10 -7.23
N PRO A 119 4.44 4.40 -6.35
CA PRO A 119 4.96 3.93 -5.06
C PRO A 119 6.17 3.00 -5.20
N ILE A 120 6.28 2.30 -6.32
CA ILE A 120 7.43 1.45 -6.65
C ILE A 120 7.93 1.92 -8.00
N SER A 121 9.21 2.27 -8.10
CA SER A 121 9.80 2.69 -9.37
C SER A 121 9.67 1.57 -10.40
N SER A 122 8.91 1.80 -11.47
CA SER A 122 8.92 0.92 -12.64
C SER A 122 10.28 1.08 -13.32
N THR A 123 11.02 -0.02 -13.52
CA THR A 123 12.10 -0.01 -14.52
C THR A 123 11.45 0.30 -15.85
N THR A 124 11.74 1.45 -16.43
CA THR A 124 11.34 1.78 -17.80
C THR A 124 11.81 0.61 -18.68
N TYR A 125 10.88 -0.13 -19.28
CA TYR A 125 11.25 -1.14 -20.26
C TYR A 125 11.97 -0.40 -21.38
N ILE A 126 13.30 -0.44 -21.39
CA ILE A 126 14.07 -0.11 -22.58
C ILE A 126 13.82 -1.31 -23.50
N LEU A 127 12.75 -1.22 -24.30
CA LEU A 127 12.66 -2.01 -25.51
C LEU A 127 13.87 -1.58 -26.33
N ALA A 128 14.90 -2.43 -26.37
CA ALA A 128 15.95 -2.31 -27.37
C ALA A 128 15.25 -2.25 -28.73
N SER A 129 15.39 -1.12 -29.40
CA SER A 129 14.97 -0.92 -30.79
C SER A 129 15.97 -1.60 -31.71
#